data_AF-B6HTV3-F1
#
_entry.id   AF-B6HTV3-F1
#
_cell.length_a   1.000
_cell.length_b   1.000
_cell.length_c   1.000
_cell.angle_alpha   90.00
_cell.angle_beta   90.00
_cell.angle_gamma   90.00
#
_symmetry.space_group_name_H-M   'P 1'
#
loop_
_entity.id
_entity.type
_entity.pdbx_description
1 polymer ?
#
loop_
_entity_poly.entity_id
_entity_poly.type
_entity_poly.pdbx_seq_one_letter_code
_entity_poly.pdbx_strand_id
1 'polypeptide(L)'
;MVNPIDTWFHTAVSCFSNSYQHQVQLEHRFATQEIAKMSKALTEFAQLAQNVKNAPSKFTGAAAEGSRLIPSRTKDALFQLRVDAGHYNDKTKHLNVNLQVNSQAKSPALKDWVKKSTTHGKLATASFDTTAEDKYAEYTRVLNELVKSGKQKLG
;
A
#
# COMPACT_ATOMS: atom_id res chain seq x y z
N MET A 1 -29.03 -47.24 31.53
CA MET A 1 -28.30 -46.44 32.53
C MET A 1 -27.12 -45.83 31.82
N VAL A 2 -27.16 -44.53 31.51
CA VAL A 2 -26.09 -43.83 30.78
C VAL A 2 -25.15 -43.23 31.82
N ASN A 3 -23.86 -43.59 31.77
CA ASN A 3 -22.87 -43.22 32.77
C ASN A 3 -22.62 -41.69 32.76
N PRO A 4 -22.65 -41.03 33.93
CA PRO A 4 -22.55 -39.56 34.05
C PRO A 4 -21.12 -38.99 33.83
N ILE A 5 -20.14 -39.83 33.46
CA ILE A 5 -18.73 -39.43 33.30
C ILE A 5 -18.42 -38.98 31.87
N ASP A 6 -19.18 -39.45 30.87
CA ASP A 6 -18.97 -39.12 29.45
C ASP A 6 -19.41 -37.69 29.06
N THR A 7 -20.30 -37.07 29.84
CA THR A 7 -20.87 -35.76 29.51
C THR A 7 -19.92 -34.59 29.83
N TRP A 8 -18.98 -34.79 30.74
CA TRP A 8 -18.02 -33.77 31.16
C TRP A 8 -16.85 -33.59 30.18
N PHE A 9 -16.38 -34.68 29.56
CA PHE A 9 -15.30 -34.61 28.58
C PHE A 9 -15.71 -33.93 27.27
N HIS A 10 -16.91 -34.22 26.76
CA HIS A 10 -17.41 -33.59 25.53
C HIS A 10 -17.65 -32.08 25.67
N THR A 11 -18.09 -31.62 26.85
CA THR A 11 -18.36 -30.19 27.09
C THR A 11 -17.06 -29.36 27.15
N ALA A 12 -16.01 -29.90 27.78
CA ALA A 12 -14.73 -29.19 27.91
C ALA A 12 -14.01 -29.01 26.56
N VAL A 13 -14.04 -30.01 25.67
CA VAL A 13 -13.41 -29.93 24.34
C VAL A 13 -14.16 -28.94 23.43
N SER A 14 -15.49 -28.87 23.55
CA SER A 14 -16.32 -27.94 22.79
C SER A 14 -16.00 -26.47 23.14
N CYS A 15 -15.85 -26.14 24.42
CA CYS A 15 -15.49 -24.79 24.86
C CYS A 15 -14.08 -24.35 24.40
N PHE A 16 -13.10 -25.26 24.40
CA PHE A 16 -11.72 -24.96 23.97
C PHE A 16 -11.65 -24.72 22.46
N SER A 17 -12.34 -25.56 21.66
CA SER A 17 -12.41 -25.41 20.21
C SER A 17 -13.15 -24.13 19.79
N ASN A 18 -14.23 -23.77 20.50
CA ASN A 18 -15.00 -22.56 20.22
C ASN A 18 -14.22 -21.27 20.56
N SER A 19 -13.45 -21.28 21.64
CA SER A 19 -12.58 -20.15 22.01
C SER A 19 -11.48 -19.91 20.97
N TYR A 20 -10.91 -20.99 20.43
CA TYR A 20 -9.93 -20.93 19.34
C TYR A 20 -10.55 -20.39 18.04
N GLN A 21 -11.72 -20.89 17.66
CA GLN A 21 -12.46 -20.40 16.48
C GLN A 21 -12.79 -18.91 16.59
N HIS A 22 -13.19 -18.43 17.77
CA HIS A 22 -13.48 -17.01 18.01
C HIS A 22 -12.22 -16.13 17.94
N GLN A 23 -11.08 -16.63 18.43
CA GLN A 23 -9.78 -15.95 18.33
C GLN A 23 -9.35 -15.79 16.87
N VAL A 24 -9.42 -16.87 16.08
CA VAL A 24 -9.10 -16.85 14.64
C VAL A 24 -10.05 -15.93 13.86
N GLN A 25 -11.33 -15.87 14.23
CA GLN A 25 -12.29 -14.96 13.60
C GLN A 25 -12.04 -13.48 13.93
N LEU A 26 -11.59 -13.18 15.15
CA LEU A 26 -11.20 -11.82 15.54
C LEU A 26 -9.94 -11.38 14.81
N GLU A 27 -8.92 -12.24 14.72
CA GLU A 27 -7.70 -11.95 13.95
C GLU A 27 -7.99 -11.69 12.47
N HIS A 28 -8.87 -12.49 11.84
CA HIS A 28 -9.29 -12.23 10.46
C HIS A 28 -10.07 -10.93 10.29
N ARG A 29 -10.92 -10.54 11.26
CA ARG A 29 -11.65 -9.25 11.23
C ARG A 29 -10.73 -8.05 11.42
N PHE A 30 -9.71 -8.17 12.26
CA PHE A 30 -8.68 -7.14 12.42
C PHE A 30 -7.83 -7.01 11.14
N ALA A 31 -7.43 -8.14 10.53
CA ALA A 31 -6.72 -8.12 9.26
C ALA A 31 -7.54 -7.49 8.12
N THR A 32 -8.85 -7.79 8.03
CA THR A 32 -9.71 -7.17 7.00
C THR A 32 -9.95 -5.68 7.22
N GLN A 33 -10.06 -5.22 8.46
CA GLN A 33 -10.16 -3.78 8.74
C GLN A 33 -8.88 -3.02 8.38
N GLU A 34 -7.71 -3.60 8.64
CA GLU A 34 -6.42 -2.98 8.32
C GLU A 34 -6.18 -2.93 6.80
N ILE A 35 -6.52 -4.01 6.07
CA ILE A 35 -6.49 -4.03 4.59
C ILE A 35 -7.42 -2.96 4.02
N ALA A 36 -8.63 -2.79 4.57
CA ALA A 36 -9.58 -1.77 4.11
C ALA A 36 -9.07 -0.33 4.38
N LYS A 37 -8.47 -0.07 5.55
CA LYS A 37 -7.84 1.22 5.88
C LYS A 37 -6.64 1.53 4.99
N MET A 38 -5.79 0.55 4.72
CA MET A 38 -4.63 0.69 3.83
C MET A 38 -5.04 0.91 2.37
N SER A 39 -6.05 0.18 1.90
CA SER A 39 -6.66 0.35 0.59
C SER A 39 -7.23 1.77 0.42
N LYS A 40 -7.82 2.33 1.48
CA LYS A 40 -8.31 3.71 1.52
C LYS A 40 -7.18 4.73 1.44
N ALA A 41 -6.11 4.56 2.21
CA ALA A 41 -4.95 5.47 2.17
C ALA A 41 -4.26 5.51 0.80
N LEU A 42 -4.19 4.37 0.10
CA LEU A 42 -3.69 4.30 -1.28
C LEU A 42 -4.60 5.02 -2.27
N THR A 43 -5.92 4.85 -2.15
CA THR A 43 -6.89 5.53 -3.00
C THR A 43 -6.93 7.05 -2.73
N GLU A 44 -6.89 7.48 -1.47
CA GLU A 44 -6.75 8.89 -1.09
C GLU A 44 -5.45 9.49 -1.64
N PHE A 45 -4.34 8.74 -1.58
CA PHE A 45 -3.09 9.16 -2.20
C PHE A 45 -3.22 9.36 -3.71
N ALA A 46 -3.82 8.41 -4.44
CA ALA A 46 -4.01 8.57 -5.89
C ALA A 46 -4.90 9.76 -6.23
N GLN A 47 -5.97 10.00 -5.47
CA GLN A 47 -6.82 11.17 -5.64
C GLN A 47 -6.05 12.48 -5.37
N LEU A 48 -5.26 12.53 -4.29
CA LEU A 48 -4.46 13.70 -3.99
C LEU A 48 -3.38 13.93 -5.04
N ALA A 49 -2.74 12.85 -5.52
CA ALA A 49 -1.70 12.89 -6.55
C ALA A 49 -2.26 13.37 -7.90
N GLN A 50 -3.47 12.94 -8.28
CA GLN A 50 -4.20 13.47 -9.44
C GLN A 50 -4.55 14.96 -9.27
N ASN A 51 -4.88 15.39 -8.05
CA ASN A 51 -5.18 16.79 -7.74
C ASN A 51 -3.93 17.69 -7.63
N VAL A 52 -2.71 17.13 -7.69
CA VAL A 52 -1.49 17.95 -7.75
C VAL A 52 -1.37 18.56 -9.15
N LYS A 53 -1.60 19.88 -9.25
CA LYS A 53 -1.33 20.65 -10.47
C LYS A 53 0.12 20.41 -10.92
N ASN A 54 0.31 19.98 -12.17
CA ASN A 54 1.60 19.65 -12.80
C ASN A 54 2.29 18.39 -12.23
N ALA A 55 1.56 17.45 -11.61
CA ALA A 55 2.13 16.17 -11.21
C ALA A 55 2.78 15.42 -12.38
N PRO A 56 2.10 15.23 -13.55
CA PRO A 56 2.68 14.50 -14.68
C PRO A 56 3.94 15.18 -15.23
N SER A 57 4.00 16.50 -15.13
CA SER A 57 5.16 17.30 -15.56
C SER A 57 6.41 17.06 -14.71
N LYS A 58 6.30 16.40 -13.55
CA LYS A 58 7.46 15.97 -12.74
C LYS A 58 8.03 14.64 -13.23
N PHE A 59 7.24 13.84 -13.94
CA PHE A 59 7.65 12.55 -14.50
C PHE A 59 8.35 12.80 -15.84
N THR A 60 9.62 13.18 -15.75
CA THR A 60 10.47 13.46 -16.92
C THR A 60 11.65 12.50 -16.94
N GLY A 61 12.16 12.15 -18.12
CA GLY A 61 13.39 11.35 -18.24
C GLY A 61 14.64 12.03 -17.65
N ALA A 62 14.58 13.33 -17.38
CA ALA A 62 15.61 14.08 -16.65
C ALA A 62 15.49 13.97 -15.12
N ALA A 63 14.47 13.31 -14.59
CA ALA A 63 14.34 13.08 -13.16
C ALA A 63 15.45 12.13 -12.70
N ALA A 64 16.31 12.59 -11.78
CA ALA A 64 17.38 11.76 -11.26
C ALA A 64 16.80 10.56 -10.50
N GLU A 65 17.37 9.37 -10.73
CA GLU A 65 16.96 8.14 -10.08
C GLU A 65 17.03 8.30 -8.54
N GLY A 66 15.96 7.92 -7.85
CA GLY A 66 15.76 8.12 -6.42
C GLY A 66 15.21 9.51 -6.04
N SER A 67 14.98 10.41 -7.00
CA SER A 67 14.45 11.75 -6.69
C SER A 67 12.96 11.71 -6.37
N ARG A 68 12.57 12.35 -5.27
CA ARG A 68 11.17 12.50 -4.89
C ARG A 68 10.40 13.29 -5.95
N LEU A 69 9.40 12.66 -6.58
CA LEU A 69 8.51 13.29 -7.55
C LEU A 69 7.29 13.89 -6.86
N ILE A 70 6.65 13.10 -6.00
CA ILE A 70 5.44 13.45 -5.26
C ILE A 70 5.57 12.92 -3.83
N PRO A 71 5.14 13.63 -2.79
CA PRO A 71 4.69 15.02 -2.79
C PRO A 71 5.85 16.02 -2.75
N SER A 72 5.55 17.30 -3.00
CA SER A 72 6.50 18.39 -2.75
C SER A 72 6.92 18.42 -1.27
N ARG A 73 8.18 18.75 -0.99
CA ARG A 73 8.75 18.81 0.37
C ARG A 73 7.88 19.59 1.37
N THR A 74 7.14 20.59 0.90
CA THR A 74 6.26 21.44 1.74
C THR A 74 4.98 20.76 2.19
N LYS A 75 4.52 19.70 1.49
CA LYS A 75 3.31 18.97 1.86
C LYS A 75 3.59 17.57 2.38
N ASP A 76 4.85 17.14 2.48
CA ASP A 76 5.25 15.77 2.85
C ASP A 76 4.56 15.24 4.11
N ALA A 77 4.37 16.09 5.13
CA ALA A 77 3.70 15.73 6.38
C ALA A 77 2.19 15.42 6.25
N LEU A 78 1.56 15.85 5.15
CA LEU A 78 0.16 15.56 4.84
C LEU A 78 -0.01 14.21 4.11
N PHE A 79 1.06 13.69 3.51
CA PHE A 79 1.01 12.47 2.73
C PHE A 79 1.63 11.30 3.50
N GLN A 80 0.90 10.19 3.54
CA GLN A 80 1.40 8.94 4.14
C GLN A 80 2.30 8.15 3.18
N LEU A 81 2.29 8.50 1.89
CA LEU A 81 2.99 7.81 0.80
C LEU A 81 3.77 8.83 -0.05
N ARG A 82 4.88 8.39 -0.65
CA ARG A 82 5.69 9.17 -1.58
C ARG A 82 5.92 8.37 -2.87
N VAL A 83 6.02 9.06 -3.99
CA VAL A 83 6.45 8.51 -5.28
C VAL A 83 7.80 9.10 -5.60
N ASP A 84 8.78 8.22 -5.71
CA ASP A 84 10.15 8.53 -6.07
C ASP A 84 10.39 8.09 -7.53
N ALA A 85 11.17 8.87 -8.27
CA ALA A 85 11.67 8.51 -9.57
C ALA A 85 12.58 7.29 -9.42
N GLY A 86 12.37 6.28 -10.24
CA GLY A 86 13.24 5.13 -10.38
C GLY A 86 14.13 5.29 -11.61
N HIS A 87 14.51 4.15 -12.16
CA HIS A 87 15.36 4.08 -13.34
C HIS A 87 14.63 4.60 -14.59
N TYR A 88 15.27 5.49 -15.33
CA TYR A 88 14.80 5.92 -16.64
C TYR A 88 15.49 5.11 -17.74
N ASN A 89 14.69 4.43 -18.56
CA ASN A 89 15.20 3.71 -19.71
C ASN A 89 15.13 4.61 -20.95
N ASP A 90 16.29 5.12 -21.39
CA ASP A 90 16.35 6.01 -22.55
C ASP A 90 15.95 5.33 -23.87
N LYS A 91 16.05 4.00 -23.96
CA LYS A 91 15.67 3.24 -25.17
C LYS A 91 14.17 3.14 -25.35
N THR A 92 13.43 2.95 -24.26
CA THR A 92 11.96 2.83 -24.29
C THR A 92 11.28 4.13 -23.87
N LYS A 93 12.03 5.15 -23.47
CA LYS A 93 11.54 6.43 -22.91
C LYS A 93 10.57 6.23 -21.73
N HIS A 94 10.71 5.12 -21.01
CA HIS A 94 9.90 4.81 -19.84
C HIS A 94 10.67 5.17 -18.57
N LEU A 95 10.00 5.92 -17.68
CA LEU A 95 10.48 6.24 -16.34
C LEU A 95 9.85 5.25 -15.35
N ASN A 96 10.67 4.43 -14.70
CA ASN A 96 10.18 3.64 -13.58
C ASN A 96 9.90 4.55 -12.40
N VAL A 97 8.82 4.30 -11.69
CA VAL A 97 8.38 5.10 -10.54
C VAL A 97 8.12 4.16 -9.38
N ASN A 98 8.62 4.53 -8.22
CA ASN A 98 8.56 3.70 -7.02
C ASN A 98 7.64 4.39 -6.01
N LEU A 99 6.55 3.73 -5.64
CA LEU A 99 5.73 4.11 -4.50
C LEU A 99 6.40 3.59 -3.23
N GLN A 100 6.72 4.49 -2.31
CA GLN A 100 7.30 4.19 -1.02
C GLN A 100 6.41 4.74 0.08
N VAL A 101 6.34 4.03 1.20
CA VAL A 101 5.63 4.51 2.39
C VAL A 101 6.51 5.53 3.13
N ASN A 102 5.93 6.66 3.50
CA ASN A 102 6.65 7.67 4.27
C ASN A 102 6.83 7.16 5.72
N SER A 103 8.02 7.34 6.30
CA SER A 103 8.26 6.99 7.71
C SER A 103 7.40 7.83 8.67
N GLN A 104 6.93 9.00 8.21
CA GLN A 104 5.99 9.86 8.92
C GLN A 104 4.51 9.44 8.73
N ALA A 105 4.22 8.30 8.10
CA ALA A 105 2.86 7.81 7.95
C ALA A 105 2.17 7.72 9.32
N LYS A 106 0.99 8.33 9.44
CA LYS A 106 0.22 8.34 10.70
C LYS A 106 -0.51 7.02 10.95
N SER A 107 -0.77 6.24 9.90
CA SER A 107 -1.47 4.97 10.01
C SER A 107 -0.60 3.90 10.70
N PRO A 108 -1.07 3.25 11.79
CA PRO A 108 -0.33 2.21 12.48
C PRO A 108 0.02 1.04 11.55
N ALA A 109 -0.91 0.65 10.69
CA ALA A 109 -0.74 -0.36 9.65
C ALA A 109 0.47 -0.07 8.74
N LEU A 110 0.59 1.17 8.26
CA LEU A 110 1.70 1.59 7.39
C LEU A 110 3.02 1.66 8.15
N LYS A 111 2.99 2.05 9.43
CA LYS A 111 4.18 1.99 10.29
C LYS A 111 4.64 0.55 10.51
N ASP A 112 3.71 -0.38 10.71
CA ASP A 112 4.04 -1.80 10.89
C ASP A 112 4.56 -2.41 9.60
N TRP A 113 4.02 -2.01 8.45
CA TRP A 113 4.61 -2.38 7.15
C TRP A 113 6.02 -1.81 7.00
N VAL A 114 6.24 -0.52 7.31
CA VAL A 114 7.57 0.13 7.25
C VAL A 114 8.55 -0.45 8.26
N LYS A 115 8.10 -1.01 9.38
CA LYS A 115 8.95 -1.74 10.32
C LYS A 115 9.31 -3.14 9.81
N LYS A 116 8.37 -3.80 9.12
CA LYS A 116 8.57 -5.12 8.52
C LYS A 116 9.41 -5.07 7.24
N SER A 117 9.21 -4.03 6.43
CA SER A 117 10.02 -3.71 5.27
C SER A 117 11.25 -2.92 5.72
N THR A 118 12.43 -3.11 5.13
CA THR A 118 13.59 -2.27 5.45
C THR A 118 13.33 -0.78 5.13
N THR A 119 14.17 0.13 5.65
CA THR A 119 14.05 1.61 5.52
C THR A 119 13.85 2.15 4.09
N HIS A 120 14.14 1.34 3.07
CA HIS A 120 13.95 1.63 1.64
C HIS A 120 12.87 0.77 0.96
N GLY A 121 11.96 0.19 1.73
CA GLY A 121 10.91 -0.71 1.25
C GLY A 121 10.05 -0.06 0.17
N LYS A 122 10.24 -0.49 -1.09
CA LYS A 122 9.40 -0.07 -2.22
C LYS A 122 8.07 -0.82 -2.13
N LEU A 123 6.99 -0.09 -1.90
CA LEU A 123 5.65 -0.64 -1.81
C LEU A 123 5.20 -1.16 -3.17
N ALA A 124 5.22 -0.29 -4.18
CA ALA A 124 4.88 -0.64 -5.55
C ALA A 124 5.84 0.03 -6.52
N THR A 125 5.94 -0.53 -7.72
CA THR A 125 6.72 0.02 -8.82
C THR A 125 5.86 -0.01 -10.07
N ALA A 126 5.89 1.04 -10.86
CA ALA A 126 5.21 1.11 -12.14
C ALA A 126 6.10 1.82 -13.16
N SER A 127 5.81 1.66 -14.44
CA SER A 127 6.54 2.34 -15.51
C SER A 127 5.64 3.39 -16.15
N PHE A 128 6.14 4.62 -16.22
CA PHE A 128 5.49 5.77 -16.84
C PHE A 128 6.11 6.05 -18.21
N ASP A 129 5.30 6.07 -19.26
CA ASP A 129 5.75 6.48 -20.58
C ASP A 129 5.85 8.02 -20.67
N THR A 130 7.07 8.52 -20.85
CA THR A 130 7.32 9.97 -20.94
C THR A 130 6.98 10.57 -22.31
N THR A 131 6.77 9.71 -23.32
CA THR A 131 6.43 10.08 -24.71
C THR A 131 4.95 10.03 -25.02
N ALA A 132 4.12 9.57 -24.08
CA ALA A 132 2.68 9.55 -24.23
C ALA A 132 2.13 10.95 -24.61
N GLU A 133 1.26 10.99 -25.64
CA GLU A 133 0.59 12.22 -26.08
C GLU A 133 -0.24 12.83 -24.94
N ASP A 134 -0.98 11.98 -24.22
CA ASP A 134 -1.70 12.37 -23.01
C ASP A 134 -0.97 11.90 -21.75
N LYS A 135 -0.10 12.77 -21.23
CA LYS A 135 0.64 12.56 -19.99
C LYS A 135 -0.29 12.42 -18.77
N TYR A 136 -1.49 13.00 -18.78
CA TYR A 136 -2.43 12.91 -17.67
C TYR A 136 -3.13 11.55 -17.64
N ALA A 137 -3.53 11.04 -18.80
CA ALA A 137 -4.09 9.70 -18.92
C ALA A 137 -3.06 8.63 -18.52
N GLU A 138 -1.83 8.75 -19.01
CA GLU A 138 -0.74 7.82 -18.66
C GLU A 138 -0.41 7.91 -17.16
N TYR A 139 -0.38 9.11 -16.60
CA TYR A 139 -0.16 9.30 -15.17
C TYR A 139 -1.24 8.66 -14.33
N THR A 140 -2.51 8.79 -14.75
CA THR A 140 -3.64 8.17 -14.08
C THR A 140 -3.58 6.64 -14.15
N ARG A 141 -3.19 6.08 -15.31
CA ARG A 141 -2.95 4.64 -15.48
C ARG A 141 -1.88 4.15 -14.50
N VAL A 142 -0.74 4.83 -14.44
CA VAL A 142 0.37 4.51 -13.54
C VAL A 142 -0.02 4.61 -12.08
N LEU A 143 -0.76 5.65 -11.67
CA LEU A 143 -1.26 5.76 -10.30
C LEU A 143 -2.19 4.61 -9.93
N ASN A 144 -3.11 4.24 -10.81
CA ASN A 144 -4.02 3.11 -10.59
C ASN A 144 -3.24 1.79 -10.46
N GLU A 145 -2.21 1.60 -11.27
CA GLU A 145 -1.31 0.45 -11.20
C GLU A 145 -0.55 0.42 -9.86
N LEU A 146 0.04 1.53 -9.43
CA LEU A 146 0.71 1.65 -8.14
C LEU A 146 -0.23 1.36 -6.96
N VAL A 147 -1.47 1.85 -7.03
CA VAL A 147 -2.49 1.56 -6.02
C VAL A 147 -2.85 0.08 -6.00
N LYS A 148 -3.03 -0.55 -7.17
CA LYS A 148 -3.36 -1.97 -7.29
C LYS A 148 -2.23 -2.84 -6.74
N SER A 149 -1.00 -2.62 -7.16
CA SER A 149 0.17 -3.34 -6.66
C SER A 149 0.42 -3.07 -5.18
N GLY A 150 0.18 -1.84 -4.71
CA GLY A 150 0.26 -1.49 -3.29
C GLY A 150 -0.76 -2.27 -2.46
N LYS A 151 -2.00 -2.39 -2.93
CA LYS A 151 -3.03 -3.21 -2.27
C LYS A 151 -2.63 -4.68 -2.18
N GLN A 152 -2.05 -5.24 -3.25
CA GLN A 152 -1.56 -6.62 -3.29
C GLN A 152 -0.37 -6.91 -2.37
N LYS A 153 0.45 -5.91 -2.04
CA LYS A 153 1.54 -6.09 -1.06
C LYS A 153 1.11 -5.90 0.40
N LEU A 154 -0.08 -5.33 0.61
CA LEU A 154 -0.60 -4.98 1.93
C LEU A 154 -1.69 -5.93 2.42
N GLY A 155 -2.24 -6.78 1.56
CA GLY A 155 -3.19 -7.86 1.89
C GLY A 155 -2.72 -9.17 1.32
#